data_AF-A0A960VY06-F1
#
_entry.id   AF-A0A960VY06-F1
#
_cell.length_a   1.000
_cell.length_b   1.000
_cell.length_c   1.000
_cell.angle_alpha   90.00
_cell.angle_beta   90.00
_cell.angle_gamma   90.00
#
_symmetry.space_group_name_H-M   'P 1'
#
loop_
_entity.id
_entity.type
_entity.pdbx_description
1 polymer ?
#
loop_
_entity_poly.entity_id
_entity_poly.type
_entity_poly.pdbx_seq_one_letter_code
_entity_poly.pdbx_strand_id
1 'polypeptide(L)' 'MLAERLILETDIDGYLKQLPRLPANKKLEVIFLIIEDSEENASPHRKPHSSIKGKIKIFGDIFSSVSTIDWNLPK' A
#
# COMPACT_ATOMS: atom_id res chain seq x y z
N MET A 1 11.10 1.77 10.27
CA MET A 1 11.25 0.50 9.54
C MET A 1 11.46 0.85 8.07
N LEU A 2 12.57 0.43 7.45
CA LEU A 2 12.78 0.55 6.01
C LEU A 2 12.27 -0.74 5.37
N ALA A 3 11.21 -0.66 4.57
CA ALA A 3 10.63 -1.80 3.88
C ALA A 3 10.62 -1.50 2.38
N GLU A 4 11.13 -2.44 1.59
CA GLU A 4 11.12 -2.37 0.14
C GLU A 4 10.10 -3.38 -0.39
N ARG A 5 9.23 -2.95 -1.31
CA ARG A 5 8.26 -3.84 -1.97
C ARG A 5 8.88 -4.37 -3.26
N LEU A 6 9.01 -5.69 -3.34
CA LEU A 6 9.46 -6.40 -4.54
C LEU A 6 8.35 -7.33 -5.04
N ILE A 7 8.16 -7.40 -6.35
CA ILE A 7 7.27 -8.38 -6.99
C ILE A 7 8.15 -9.55 -7.46
N LEU A 8 7.80 -10.76 -7.03
CA LEU A 8 8.48 -11.99 -7.37
C LEU A 8 7.48 -12.96 -7.98
N GLU A 9 7.92 -13.69 -8.98
CA GLU A 9 7.12 -14.71 -9.66
C GLU A 9 7.53 -16.10 -9.20
N THR A 10 6.55 -17.00 -9.12
CA THR A 10 6.79 -18.43 -8.90
C THR A 10 6.77 -19.20 -10.22
N ASP A 11 7.50 -20.31 -10.27
CA ASP A 11 7.39 -21.29 -11.35
C ASP A 11 6.21 -22.25 -11.11
N ILE A 12 6.10 -23.27 -11.98
CA ILE A 12 5.00 -24.25 -11.94
C ILE A 12 5.01 -25.13 -10.69
N ASP A 13 6.16 -25.27 -10.04
CA ASP A 13 6.34 -26.04 -8.82
C ASP A 13 6.24 -25.16 -7.56
N GLY A 14 6.01 -23.86 -7.73
CA GLY A 14 5.84 -22.89 -6.65
C GLY A 14 7.15 -22.29 -6.12
N TYR A 15 8.29 -22.51 -6.78
CA TYR A 15 9.55 -21.90 -6.39
C TYR A 15 9.68 -20.48 -6.94
N LEU A 16 10.29 -19.59 -6.17
CA LEU A 16 10.62 -18.24 -6.65
C LEU A 16 11.58 -18.35 -7.83
N LYS A 17 11.21 -17.78 -8.99
CA LYS A 17 12.05 -17.79 -10.20
C LYS A 17 13.41 -17.12 -9.98
N GLN A 18 13.47 -16.13 -9.09
CA GLN A 18 14.69 -15.45 -8.70
C GLN A 18 14.64 -15.00 -7.25
N LEU A 19 15.79 -15.04 -6.57
CA LEU A 19 15.98 -14.50 -5.23
C LEU A 19 16.71 -13.15 -5.32
N PRO A 20 16.17 -12.09 -4.70
CA PRO A 20 16.86 -10.80 -4.68
C PRO A 20 18.13 -10.87 -3.82
N ARG A 21 19.11 -10.01 -4.15
CA ARG A 21 20.32 -9.87 -3.35
C ARG A 21 20.01 -9.11 -2.06
N LEU A 22 20.13 -9.80 -0.93
CA LEU A 22 19.88 -9.25 0.39
C LEU A 22 21.16 -8.65 1.02
N PRO A 23 21.04 -7.69 1.95
CA PRO A 23 22.19 -7.13 2.65
C PRO A 23 22.89 -8.18 3.54
N ALA A 24 24.22 -8.17 3.52
CA ALA A 24 25.03 -9.15 4.24
C ALA A 24 24.88 -9.01 5.78
N ASN A 25 24.81 -10.15 6.48
CA ASN A 25 24.77 -10.25 7.94
C ASN A 25 23.63 -9.47 8.61
N LYS A 26 22.44 -9.44 7.99
CA LYS A 26 21.24 -8.80 8.55
C LYS A 26 20.15 -9.82 8.84
N LYS A 27 19.38 -9.58 9.91
CA LYS A 27 18.13 -10.29 10.20
C LYS A 27 17.00 -9.59 9.45
N LEU A 28 16.16 -10.38 8.77
CA LEU A 28 15.09 -9.88 7.91
C LEU A 28 13.76 -10.51 8.34
N GLU A 29 12.70 -9.72 8.23
CA GLU A 29 11.32 -10.17 8.33
C GLU A 29 10.72 -10.09 6.92
N VAL A 30 10.08 -11.17 6.48
CA VAL A 30 9.56 -11.30 5.11
C VAL A 30 8.08 -11.59 5.16
N ILE A 31 7.31 -10.89 4.33
CA ILE A 31 5.86 -11.08 4.17
C ILE A 31 5.62 -11.50 2.72
N PHE A 32 4.99 -12.65 2.52
CA PHE A 32 4.55 -13.11 1.21
C PHE A 32 3.08 -12.76 1.00
N LEU A 33 2.79 -12.08 -0.10
CA LEU A 33 1.43 -11.78 -0.55
C LEU A 33 1.25 -12.41 -1.93
N ILE A 34 0.32 -13.35 -2.05
CA ILE A 34 -0.08 -13.89 -3.35
C ILE A 34 -0.85 -12.79 -4.08
N ILE A 35 -0.31 -12.34 -5.21
CA ILE A 35 -0.96 -11.37 -6.08
C ILE A 35 -1.73 -12.18 -7.12
N GLU A 36 -3.06 -12.19 -7.03
CA GLU A 36 -3.89 -12.79 -8.07
C GLU A 36 -3.66 -12.05 -9.39
N ASP A 37 -3.50 -12.79 -10.49
CA ASP A 37 -3.40 -12.21 -11.83
C ASP A 37 -4.64 -11.38 -12.11
N SER A 38 -4.42 -10.08 -12.16
CA SER A 38 -5.48 -9.08 -12.21
C SER A 38 -5.99 -8.93 -13.64
N GLU A 39 -6.90 -9.80 -14.04
CA GLU A 39 -8.00 -9.38 -14.92
C GLU A 39 -9.37 -9.57 -14.27
N GLU A 40 -9.56 -10.54 -13.37
CA GLU A 40 -10.90 -10.85 -12.84
C GLU A 40 -11.20 -10.20 -11.47
N ASN A 41 -10.19 -9.93 -10.63
CA ASN A 41 -10.39 -9.43 -9.26
C ASN A 41 -9.83 -8.03 -8.99
N ALA A 42 -9.56 -7.24 -10.04
CA ALA A 42 -9.28 -5.82 -9.86
C ALA A 42 -10.56 -5.13 -9.38
N SER A 43 -10.81 -5.15 -8.06
CA SER A 43 -11.89 -4.40 -7.43
C SER A 43 -11.86 -3.00 -8.05
N PRO A 44 -12.97 -2.52 -8.63
CA PRO A 44 -12.97 -1.28 -9.39
C PRO A 44 -12.41 -0.19 -8.47
N HIS A 45 -11.17 0.22 -8.74
CA HIS A 45 -10.53 1.27 -7.96
C HIS A 45 -11.45 2.48 -8.04
N ARG A 46 -12.02 2.88 -6.90
CA ARG A 46 -12.93 4.01 -6.85
C ARG A 46 -12.15 5.25 -7.27
N LYS A 47 -12.37 5.67 -8.51
CA LYS A 47 -11.83 6.92 -9.03
C LYS A 47 -12.82 8.02 -8.71
N PRO A 48 -12.35 9.21 -8.33
CA PRO A 48 -13.24 10.36 -8.22
C PRO A 48 -13.93 10.61 -9.57
N HIS A 49 -15.18 11.08 -9.53
CA HIS A 49 -15.92 11.42 -10.74
C HIS A 49 -15.10 12.35 -11.65
N SER A 50 -15.24 12.19 -12.97
CA SER A 50 -14.41 12.90 -13.97
C SER A 50 -14.46 14.42 -13.81
N SER A 51 -15.58 14.96 -13.34
CA SER A 51 -15.75 16.39 -13.08
C SER A 51 -14.87 16.94 -11.95
N ILE A 52 -14.39 16.08 -11.03
CA ILE A 52 -13.63 16.44 -9.82
C ILE A 52 -12.17 15.94 -9.90
N LYS A 53 -11.92 14.86 -10.65
CA LYS A 53 -10.58 14.29 -10.84
C LYS A 53 -9.59 15.39 -11.26
N GLY A 54 -8.51 15.54 -10.49
CA GLY A 54 -7.43 16.51 -10.77
C GLY A 54 -7.76 17.98 -10.48
N LYS A 55 -8.98 18.28 -9.99
CA LYS A 55 -9.40 19.65 -9.64
C LYS A 55 -9.34 19.94 -8.14
N ILE A 56 -9.02 18.94 -7.31
CA ILE A 56 -8.89 19.10 -5.87
C ILE A 56 -7.58 19.83 -5.58
N LYS A 57 -7.68 20.91 -4.79
CA LYS A 57 -6.54 21.59 -4.18
C LYS A 57 -6.63 21.41 -2.66
N ILE A 58 -5.56 20.92 -2.06
CA ILE A 58 -5.44 20.82 -0.61
C ILE A 58 -4.88 22.15 -0.12
N PHE A 59 -5.59 22.81 0.79
CA PHE A 59 -5.13 24.02 1.46
C PHE A 59 -4.85 23.70 2.93
N GLY A 60 -3.62 23.93 3.38
CA GLY A 60 -3.21 23.66 4.76
C GLY A 60 -2.87 22.18 5.04
N ASP A 61 -2.70 21.87 6.32
CA ASP A 61 -2.46 20.51 6.80
C ASP A 61 -3.80 19.78 6.98
N ILE A 62 -3.93 18.63 6.31
CA ILE A 62 -5.11 17.76 6.35
C ILE A 62 -4.84 16.44 7.07
N PHE A 63 -3.60 16.21 7.50
CA PHE A 63 -3.19 15.00 8.19
C PHE A 63 -3.22 15.19 9.70
N SER A 64 -2.92 16.41 10.17
CA SER A 64 -3.09 16.76 11.58
C SER A 64 -4.51 17.25 11.87
N SER A 65 -4.96 16.95 13.08
CA SER A 65 -6.19 17.48 13.65
C SER A 65 -5.90 18.01 15.04
N VAL A 66 -6.77 18.88 15.55
CA VAL A 66 -6.78 19.29 16.96
C VAL A 66 -7.06 18.07 17.85
N SER A 67 -6.68 18.14 19.13
CA SER A 67 -6.84 17.02 20.06
C SER A 67 -8.30 16.58 20.16
N THR A 68 -8.56 15.29 20.39
CA THR A 68 -9.93 14.77 20.58
C THR A 68 -10.65 15.40 21.78
N ILE A 69 -9.90 15.95 22.74
CA ILE A 69 -10.43 16.74 23.86
C ILE A 69 -11.10 18.03 23.38
N ASP A 70 -10.59 18.61 22.29
CA ASP A 70 -11.10 19.85 21.70
C ASP A 70 -12.31 19.61 20.78
N TRP A 71 -12.71 18.35 20.57
CA TRP A 71 -13.80 18.00 19.64
C TRP A 71 -15.19 18.17 20.24
N ASN A 72 -15.28 18.51 21.53
CA ASN A 72 -16.53 18.79 22.23
C ASN A 72 -17.61 17.70 22.03
N LEU A 73 -17.18 16.44 21.98
CA LEU A 73 -18.06 15.28 21.78
C LEU A 73 -18.91 15.01 23.03
N PRO A 74 -20.20 14.64 22.89
CA PRO A 74 -21.03 14.25 24.01
C PRO A 74 -20.49 12.98 24.69
N LYS A 75 -20.60 12.92 26.02
CA LYS A 75 -20.25 11.74 26.83
C LYS A 75 -21.28 10.62 26.72
#